data_AF-A0A3B0VSZ5-F1
#
_entry.id   AF-A0A3B0VSZ5-F1
#
_cell.length_a   1.000
_cell.length_b   1.000
_cell.length_c   1.000
_cell.angle_alpha   90.00
_cell.angle_beta   90.00
_cell.angle_gamma   90.00
#
_symmetry.space_group_name_H-M   'P 1'
#
loop_
_entity.id
_entity.type
_entity.pdbx_description
1 polymer ?
#
loop_
_entity_poly.entity_id
_entity_poly.type
_entity_poly.pdbx_seq_one_letter_code
_entity_poly.pdbx_strand_id
1 'polypeptide(L)' 'ASPVASLGSKMGIDATNKLPAESNRKWGRPITMTDEVKTRIDQLWEDIGGW' A
#
# COMPACT_ATOMS: atom_id res chain seq x y z
N ALA A 1 8.52 -14.87 23.14
CA ALA A 1 8.75 -15.99 22.19
C ALA A 1 8.54 -17.30 22.96
N SER A 2 7.83 -18.27 22.40
CA SER A 2 7.60 -19.57 23.05
C SER A 2 8.93 -20.29 23.27
N PRO A 3 9.15 -20.96 24.41
CA PRO A 3 10.37 -21.73 24.68
C PRO A 3 10.47 -23.04 23.87
N VAL A 4 9.44 -23.39 23.09
CA VAL A 4 9.41 -24.61 22.28
C VAL A 4 9.98 -24.32 20.88
N ALA A 5 11.11 -24.96 20.56
CA ALA A 5 11.65 -24.96 19.19
C ALA A 5 10.57 -25.49 18.23
N SER A 6 10.34 -24.76 17.13
CA SER A 6 9.29 -25.01 16.12
C SER A 6 7.85 -24.61 16.48
N LEU A 7 7.61 -23.96 17.63
CA LEU A 7 6.30 -23.37 17.94
C LEU A 7 6.31 -21.86 17.65
N GLY A 8 6.01 -21.51 16.40
CA GLY A 8 5.84 -20.12 15.95
C GLY A 8 4.41 -19.87 15.46
N SER A 9 3.88 -18.68 15.74
CA SER A 9 2.58 -18.22 15.22
C SER A 9 2.76 -17.54 13.87
N LYS A 10 1.88 -17.83 12.91
CA LYS A 10 1.74 -17.09 11.64
C LYS A 10 0.46 -16.25 11.68
N MET A 11 0.55 -15.01 11.23
CA MET A 11 -0.61 -14.13 11.06
C MET A 11 -0.56 -13.54 9.64
N GLY A 12 -1.69 -13.59 8.93
CA GLY A 12 -1.89 -12.90 7.67
C GLY A 12 -2.94 -11.82 7.84
N ILE A 13 -2.64 -10.61 7.37
CA ILE A 13 -3.60 -9.50 7.30
C ILE A 13 -3.81 -9.20 5.82
N ASP A 14 -5.03 -9.45 5.33
CA ASP A 14 -5.39 -9.16 3.95
C ASP A 14 -5.90 -7.71 3.81
N ALA A 15 -4.97 -6.82 3.50
CA ALA A 15 -5.19 -5.39 3.27
C ALA A 15 -5.56 -5.05 1.81
N THR A 16 -5.99 -6.02 1.00
CA THR A 16 -6.45 -5.75 -0.37
C THR A 16 -7.86 -5.16 -0.40
N ASN A 17 -8.18 -4.44 -1.47
CA ASN A 17 -9.54 -3.97 -1.75
C ASN A 17 -10.45 -5.18 -1.95
N LYS A 18 -11.63 -5.16 -1.32
CA LYS A 18 -12.54 -6.30 -1.33
C LYS A 18 -13.40 -6.35 -2.59
N LEU A 19 -13.52 -7.55 -3.16
CA LEU A 19 -14.38 -7.80 -4.31
C LEU A 19 -15.86 -7.74 -3.91
N PRO A 20 -16.80 -7.56 -4.87
CA PRO A 20 -18.24 -7.52 -4.55
C PRO A 20 -18.75 -8.76 -3.81
N ALA A 21 -18.15 -9.93 -4.06
CA ALA A 21 -18.48 -11.18 -3.37
C ALA A 21 -17.96 -11.25 -1.92
N GLU A 22 -17.03 -10.38 -1.54
CA GLU A 22 -16.40 -10.36 -0.21
C GLU A 22 -17.03 -9.33 0.72
N SER A 23 -17.76 -8.34 0.19
CA SER A 23 -18.44 -7.33 1.00
C SER A 23 -19.60 -6.66 0.26
N ASN A 24 -20.70 -6.46 0.97
CA ASN A 24 -21.85 -5.68 0.51
C ASN A 24 -21.70 -4.16 0.74
N ARG A 25 -20.56 -3.70 1.29
CA ARG A 25 -20.28 -2.28 1.55
C ARG A 25 -19.57 -1.67 0.33
N LYS A 26 -19.96 -0.45 -0.04
CA LYS A 26 -19.24 0.31 -1.07
C LYS A 26 -17.82 0.59 -0.61
N TRP A 27 -16.84 0.16 -1.40
CA TRP A 27 -15.43 0.47 -1.16
C TRP A 27 -15.12 1.91 -1.58
N GLY A 28 -14.16 2.54 -0.89
CA GLY A 28 -13.70 3.89 -1.24
C GLY A 28 -12.98 3.91 -2.58
N ARG A 29 -12.95 5.07 -3.25
CA ARG A 29 -12.11 5.26 -4.43
C ARG A 29 -10.73 5.75 -3.97
N PRO A 30 -9.63 5.08 -4.36
CA PRO A 30 -8.29 5.56 -4.07
C PRO A 30 -8.07 6.95 -4.67
N ILE A 31 -7.39 7.82 -3.92
CA ILE A 31 -6.89 9.09 -4.44
C ILE A 31 -5.56 8.81 -5.11
N THR A 32 -5.43 9.14 -6.39
CA THR A 32 -4.20 8.97 -7.17
C THR A 32 -3.70 10.31 -7.67
N MET A 33 -2.39 10.51 -7.66
CA MET A 33 -1.76 11.64 -8.34
C MET A 33 -1.92 11.47 -9.85
N THR A 34 -2.10 12.57 -10.59
CA THR A 34 -2.05 12.51 -12.05
C THR A 34 -0.61 12.31 -12.51
N ASP A 35 -0.42 11.63 -13.64
CA ASP A 35 0.92 11.37 -14.19
C ASP A 35 1.68 12.67 -14.48
N GLU A 36 0.97 13.70 -14.95
CA GLU A 36 1.54 15.04 -15.19
C GLU A 36 2.13 15.66 -13.91
N VAL A 37 1.37 15.62 -12.80
CA VAL A 37 1.83 16.17 -11.51
C VAL A 37 3.02 15.36 -11.00
N LYS A 38 2.97 14.03 -11.14
CA LYS A 38 4.06 13.15 -10.73
C LYS A 38 5.34 13.47 -11.50
N THR A 39 5.29 13.50 -12.82
CA THR A 39 6.45 13.82 -13.67
C THR A 39 7.03 15.19 -13.35
N ARG A 40 6.17 16.19 -13.12
CA ARG A 40 6.64 17.53 -12.74
C ARG A 40 7.40 17.53 -11.42
N ILE A 41 6.89 16.84 -10.40
CA ILE A 41 7.56 16.77 -9.09
C ILE A 41 8.84 15.95 -9.18
N ASP A 42 8.85 14.85 -9.94
CA ASP A 42 10.05 14.05 -10.15
C ASP A 42 11.19 14.90 -10.75
N GLN A 43 10.89 15.73 -11.77
CA GLN A 43 11.85 16.68 -12.36
C GLN A 43 12.33 17.74 -11.35
N LEU A 44 11.40 18.37 -10.63
CA LEU A 44 11.76 19.37 -9.61
C LEU A 44 12.61 18.77 -8.50
N TRP A 45 12.42 17.49 -8.19
CA TRP A 45 13.18 16.78 -7.16
C TRP A 45 14.65 16.56 -7.58
N GLU A 46 14.93 16.35 -8.87
CA GLU A 46 16.29 16.30 -9.40
C GLU A 46 17.02 17.64 -9.19
N ASP A 47 16.32 18.77 -9.39
CA ASP A 47 16.90 20.11 -9.32
C ASP A 47 17.22 20.59 -7.89
N ILE A 48 16.45 20.13 -6.88
CA ILE A 48 16.57 20.60 -5.49
C ILE A 48 17.53 19.77 -4.62
N GLY A 49 18.31 18.88 -5.24
CA GLY A 49 19.29 18.03 -4.56
C GLY A 49 18.85 16.58 -4.46
N GLY A 50 18.40 16.00 -5.57
CA GLY A 50 18.22 14.55 -5.68
C GLY A 50 19.47 13.80 -5.19
N TRP A 51 19.25 12.69 -4.47
CA TRP A 51 20.29 11.88 -3.83
C TRP A 51 21.45 11.50 -4.74
#